data_AF-A0A418MII3-F1
#
_entry.id   AF-A0A418MII3-F1
#
_cell.length_a   1.000
_cell.length_b   1.000
_cell.length_c   1.000
_cell.angle_alpha   90.00
_cell.angle_beta   90.00
_cell.angle_gamma   90.00
#
_symmetry.space_group_name_H-M   'P 1'
#
loop_
_entity.id
_entity.type
_entity.pdbx_description
1 polymer ?
#
loop_
_entity_poly.entity_id
_entity_poly.type
_entity_poly.pdbx_seq_one_letter_code
_entity_poly.pdbx_strand_id
1 'polypeptide(L)' 'MRQSLILLCVVFGVLACFIGYCAALIDWVQDIRSGLYQTNYREAFWETVALLAYNVLAVKFLASKVLLDFTNPTK' A
#
# COMPACT_ATOMS: atom_id res chain seq x y z
N MET A 1 23.23 6.22 17.36
CA MET A 1 23.12 4.87 16.74
C MET A 1 21.69 4.30 16.76
N ARG A 2 20.99 4.27 17.91
CA ARG A 2 19.61 3.74 18.00
C ARG A 2 18.62 4.37 16.99
N GLN A 3 18.66 5.69 16.82
CA GLN A 3 17.78 6.42 15.90
C GLN A 3 18.06 6.10 14.43
N SER A 4 19.33 5.96 14.04
CA SER A 4 19.72 5.58 12.68
C SER A 4 19.26 4.16 12.33
N LEU A 5 19.33 3.22 13.28
CA LEU A 5 18.82 1.86 13.09
C LEU A 5 17.30 1.84 12.94
N ILE A 6 16.57 2.61 13.75
CA ILE A 6 15.11 2.74 13.61
C ILE A 6 14.75 3.31 12.23
N LEU A 7 15.43 4.38 11.81
CA LEU A 7 15.20 4.98 10.50
C LEU A 7 15.44 3.97 9.36
N LEU A 8 16.52 3.20 9.46
CA LEU A 8 16.87 2.17 8.49
C LEU A 8 15.80 1.07 8.44
N CYS A 9 15.34 0.58 9.60
CA CYS A 9 14.22 -0.37 9.66
C CYS A 9 12.94 0.19 9.05
N VAL A 10 12.64 1.47 9.27
CA VAL A 10 11.46 2.12 8.68
C VAL A 10 11.59 2.20 7.16
N VAL A 11 12.74 2.63 6.64
CA VAL A 11 12.98 2.71 5.19
C VAL A 11 12.85 1.34 4.53
N PHE A 12 13.52 0.32 5.06
CA PHE A 12 13.40 -1.03 4.52
C PHE A 12 11.99 -1.61 4.67
N GLY A 13 11.30 -1.31 5.78
CA GLY A 13 9.91 -1.71 5.97
C GLY A 13 8.98 -1.09 4.93
N VAL A 14 9.10 0.20 4.66
CA VAL A 14 8.30 0.90 3.63
C VAL A 14 8.58 0.31 2.25
N LEU A 15 9.85 0.08 1.91
CA LEU A 15 10.23 -0.52 0.62
C LEU A 15 9.68 -1.94 0.48
N ALA A 16 9.78 -2.76 1.52
CA ALA A 16 9.25 -4.12 1.51
C ALA A 16 7.72 -4.13 1.33
N CYS A 17 7.00 -3.26 2.04
CA CYS A 17 5.55 -3.11 1.88
C CYS A 17 5.17 -2.65 0.46
N PHE A 18 5.93 -1.73 -0.13
CA PHE A 18 5.69 -1.27 -1.49
C PHE A 18 5.92 -2.38 -2.53
N ILE A 19 7.02 -3.14 -2.39
CA ILE A 19 7.29 -4.30 -3.26
C ILE A 19 6.17 -5.34 -3.13
N GLY A 20 5.74 -5.63 -1.91
CA GLY A 20 4.62 -6.56 -1.65
C GLY A 20 3.31 -6.09 -2.30
N TYR A 21 3.01 -4.79 -2.23
CA TYR A 21 1.86 -4.21 -2.93
C TYR A 21 1.96 -4.38 -4.46
N CYS A 22 3.12 -4.09 -5.05
CA CYS A 22 3.33 -4.27 -6.49
C CYS A 22 3.17 -5.74 -6.92
N ALA A 23 3.72 -6.67 -6.13
CA ALA A 23 3.57 -8.10 -6.38
C ALA A 23 2.10 -8.54 -6.30
N ALA A 24 1.38 -8.13 -5.26
CA ALA A 24 -0.06 -8.43 -5.11
C ALA A 24 -0.89 -7.84 -6.26
N LEU A 25 -0.53 -6.65 -6.76
CA LEU A 25 -1.23 -6.03 -7.89
C LEU A 25 -0.99 -6.80 -9.20
N ILE A 26 0.22 -7.32 -9.42
CA ILE A 26 0.53 -8.16 -10.58
C ILE A 26 -0.27 -9.46 -10.50
N ASP A 27 -0.24 -10.11 -9.34
CA ASP A 27 -0.95 -11.37 -9.06
C ASP A 27 -2.47 -11.21 -9.28
N TRP A 28 -3.04 -10.15 -8.72
CA TRP A 28 -4.45 -9.80 -8.89
C TRP A 28 -4.86 -9.62 -10.36
N VAL A 29 -4.00 -9.00 -11.17
CA VAL A 29 -4.25 -8.87 -12.62
C VAL A 29 -4.13 -10.23 -13.33
N GLN A 30 -3.19 -11.08 -12.91
CA GLN A 30 -3.03 -12.42 -13.48
C GLN A 30 -4.24 -13.32 -13.17
N ASP A 31 -4.75 -13.27 -11.94
CA ASP A 31 -5.87 -14.09 -11.49
C ASP A 31 -7.22 -13.69 -12.08
N ILE A 32 -7.40 -12.39 -12.34
CA ILE A 32 -8.54 -11.92 -13.15
C ILE A 32 -8.46 -12.51 -14.56
N ARG A 33 -7.28 -12.50 -15.18
CA ARG A 33 -7.10 -12.95 -16.57
C ARG A 33 -7.18 -14.46 -16.72
N SER A 34 -6.68 -15.22 -15.74
CA SER A 34 -6.77 -16.68 -15.72
C SER A 34 -8.18 -17.19 -15.43
N GLY A 35 -9.08 -16.31 -14.94
CA GLY A 35 -10.45 -16.65 -14.57
C GLY A 35 -10.56 -17.29 -13.19
N LEU A 36 -9.48 -17.32 -12.40
CA LEU A 36 -9.43 -17.93 -11.07
C LEU A 36 -10.44 -17.30 -10.10
N TYR A 37 -10.71 -16.01 -10.25
CA TYR A 37 -11.72 -15.33 -9.44
C TYR A 37 -13.17 -15.69 -9.76
N GLN A 38 -13.43 -16.35 -10.90
CA GLN A 38 -14.78 -16.87 -11.19
C GLN A 38 -15.09 -18.14 -10.40
N THR A 39 -14.06 -18.88 -9.99
CA THR A 39 -14.22 -20.07 -9.15
C THR A 39 -13.99 -19.76 -7.67
N ASN A 40 -13.16 -18.77 -7.35
CA ASN A 40 -12.78 -18.46 -5.98
C ASN A 40 -13.06 -16.99 -5.59
N TYR A 41 -14.35 -16.61 -5.58
CA TYR A 41 -14.79 -15.25 -5.25
C TYR A 41 -14.30 -14.72 -3.88
N ARG A 42 -14.06 -15.61 -2.92
CA ARG A 42 -13.60 -15.23 -1.59
C ARG A 42 -12.18 -14.66 -1.63
N GLU A 43 -11.31 -15.29 -2.40
CA GLU A 43 -9.92 -14.86 -2.62
C GLU A 43 -9.89 -13.50 -3.32
N ALA A 44 -10.65 -13.39 -4.41
CA ALA A 44 -10.85 -12.14 -5.14
C ALA A 44 -11.29 -10.98 -4.22
N PHE A 45 -12.22 -11.24 -3.29
CA PHE A 45 -12.68 -10.22 -2.35
C PHE A 45 -11.58 -9.77 -1.40
N TRP A 46 -10.88 -10.71 -0.75
CA TRP A 46 -9.83 -10.37 0.22
C TRP A 46 -8.65 -9.63 -0.41
N GLU A 47 -8.22 -10.04 -1.60
CA GLU A 47 -7.12 -9.40 -2.31
C GLU A 47 -7.52 -7.99 -2.79
N THR A 48 -8.73 -7.84 -3.30
CA THR A 48 -9.27 -6.52 -3.66
C THR A 48 -9.37 -5.60 -2.44
N VAL A 49 -9.85 -6.11 -1.31
CA VAL A 49 -9.93 -5.34 -0.06
C VAL A 49 -8.53 -4.95 0.44
N ALA A 50 -7.55 -5.84 0.36
CA ALA A 50 -6.17 -5.55 0.74
C ALA A 50 -5.56 -4.43 -0.14
N LEU A 51 -5.76 -4.50 -1.46
CA LEU A 51 -5.31 -3.47 -2.41
C LEU A 51 -5.98 -2.11 -2.15
N LEU A 52 -7.29 -2.11 -1.89
CA LEU A 52 -8.03 -0.90 -1.56
C LEU A 52 -7.57 -0.31 -0.22
N ALA A 53 -7.39 -1.13 0.80
CA ALA A 53 -6.94 -0.70 2.11
C ALA A 53 -5.56 -0.02 2.03
N TYR A 54 -4.62 -0.61 1.27
CA TYR A 54 -3.31 0.00 1.04
C TYR A 54 -3.44 1.39 0.39
N ASN A 55 -4.25 1.52 -0.66
CA ASN A 55 -4.46 2.80 -1.34
C ASN A 55 -5.12 3.85 -0.43
N VAL A 56 -6.16 3.47 0.33
CA VAL A 56 -6.81 4.37 1.28
C VAL A 56 -5.83 4.85 2.34
N LEU A 57 -4.98 3.97 2.88
CA LEU A 57 -3.96 4.35 3.84
C LEU A 57 -2.90 5.27 3.23
N ALA A 58 -2.46 5.01 1.99
CA ALA A 58 -1.54 5.87 1.27
C ALA A 58 -2.12 7.27 1.03
N VAL A 59 -3.37 7.36 0.56
CA VAL A 59 -4.08 8.63 0.36
C VAL A 59 -4.26 9.37 1.68
N LYS A 60 -4.68 8.67 2.74
CA LYS A 60 -4.85 9.26 4.08
C LYS A 60 -3.52 9.77 4.65
N PHE A 61 -2.43 9.04 4.44
CA PHE A 61 -1.10 9.47 4.82
C PHE A 61 -0.68 10.74 4.07
N LEU A 62 -0.86 10.76 2.74
CA LEU A 62 -0.57 11.93 1.91
C LEU A 62 -1.40 13.15 2.32
N ALA A 63 -2.71 12.98 2.53
CA ALA A 63 -3.60 14.05 2.98
C ALA A 63 -3.18 14.61 4.35
N SER A 64 -2.83 13.73 5.29
CA SER A 64 -2.46 14.12 6.65
C SER A 64 -1.08 14.77 6.76
N LYS A 65 -0.13 14.40 5.91
CA LYS A 65 1.29 14.82 6.04
C LYS A 65 1.78 15.77 4.96
N VAL A 66 1.16 15.76 3.78
CA VAL A 66 1.57 16.60 2.66
C VAL A 66 0.53 17.69 2.41
N LEU A 67 -0.75 17.33 2.32
CA LEU A 67 -1.79 18.29 1.91
C LEU A 67 -2.11 19.32 3.00
N LEU A 68 -2.09 18.93 4.28
CA LEU A 68 -2.21 19.87 5.41
C LEU A 68 -1.02 20.84 5.54
N ASP A 69 0.18 20.42 5.11
CA ASP A 69 1.39 21.24 5.15
C ASP A 69 1.35 22.36 4.08
N PHE A 70 0.78 22.09 2.91
CA PHE A 70 0.60 23.10 1.85
C PHE A 70 -0.47 24.17 2.16
N THR A 71 -1.45 23.87 3.02
CA THR A 71 -2.53 24.82 3.37
C THR A 71 -2.20 25.74 4.55
N ASN A 72 -1.04 25.58 5.20
CA ASN A 72 -0.59 26.45 6.29
C ASN A 72 0.71 27.18 5.90
N PRO A 73 0.63 28.31 5.16
CA PRO A 73 1.80 29.03 4.66
C PRO A 73 2.54 29.87 5.74
N THR A 74 2.39 29.57 7.03
CA THR A 74 2.97 30.36 8.13
C THR A 74 3.99 29.61 9.00
N LYS A 75 4.57 28.52 8.49
CA LYS A 75 5.85 27.99 8.98
C LYS A 75 6.99 28.29 8.02
#